data_AF-A0A631TSP8-F1
#
_entry.id   AF-A0A631TSP8-F1
#
_cell.length_a   1.000
_cell.length_b   1.000
_cell.length_c   1.000
_cell.angle_alpha   90.00
_cell.angle_beta   90.00
_cell.angle_gamma   90.00
#
_symmetry.space_group_name_H-M   'P 1'
#
loop_
_entity.id
_entity.type
_entity.pdbx_description
1 polymer ?
#
loop_
_entity_poly.entity_id
_entity_poly.type
_entity_poly.pdbx_seq_one_letter_code
_entity_poly.pdbx_strand_id
1 'polypeptide(L)'
;MADKQHTQTHPKFTWLFLATPKSHPGCSPVVLRFDTDTEENARAAFPGWEMVFAAKIRAEAPCRVAFFDYNTRRGWAFDSASDREVVGHD
;
A
#
# COMPACT_ATOMS: atom_id res chain seq x y z
N MET A 1 30.16 -2.54 19.55
CA MET A 1 28.96 -3.29 19.12
C MET A 1 28.23 -2.39 18.14
N ALA A 2 28.24 -2.73 16.84
CA ALA A 2 27.63 -1.88 15.82
C ALA A 2 26.11 -2.05 15.87
N ASP A 3 25.44 -1.00 16.32
CA ASP A 3 24.02 -0.79 16.09
C ASP A 3 23.80 -0.84 14.57
N LYS A 4 23.19 -1.93 14.09
CA LYS A 4 22.83 -2.08 12.69
C LYS A 4 21.62 -1.18 12.46
N GLN A 5 21.88 0.11 12.28
CA GLN A 5 20.86 1.03 11.76
C GLN A 5 20.40 0.44 10.43
N HIS A 6 19.17 -0.05 10.45
CA HIS A 6 18.46 -0.50 9.27
C HIS A 6 18.20 0.74 8.42
N THR A 7 19.11 1.06 7.50
CA THR A 7 18.92 2.09 6.47
C THR A 7 17.93 1.59 5.41
N GLN A 8 16.84 0.95 5.83
CA GLN A 8 15.77 0.61 4.91
C GLN A 8 15.02 1.90 4.68
N THR A 9 15.30 2.51 3.53
CA THR A 9 14.46 3.55 2.95
C THR A 9 13.12 2.90 2.66
N HIS A 10 12.23 2.83 3.66
CA HIS A 10 10.88 2.32 3.47
C HIS A 10 10.24 3.21 2.40
N PRO A 11 9.88 2.66 1.22
CA PRO A 11 9.24 3.45 0.19
C PRO A 11 7.91 3.96 0.77
N LYS A 12 7.76 5.29 0.83
CA LYS A 12 6.61 5.94 1.48
C LYS A 12 5.29 5.64 0.79
N PHE A 13 5.37 5.25 -0.49
CA PHE A 13 4.22 5.02 -1.34
C PHE A 13 4.34 3.75 -2.16
N THR A 14 3.22 3.06 -2.27
CA THR A 14 2.99 1.99 -3.21
C THR A 14 2.13 2.54 -4.34
N TRP A 15 2.62 2.44 -5.57
CA TRP A 15 1.90 2.78 -6.77
C TRP A 15 1.25 1.53 -7.35
N LEU A 16 -0.03 1.63 -7.67
CA LEU A 16 -0.78 0.61 -8.39
C LEU A 16 -1.16 1.17 -9.76
N PHE A 17 -0.83 0.44 -10.80
CA PHE A 17 -1.22 0.78 -12.16
C PHE A 17 -2.16 -0.26 -12.73
N LEU A 18 -3.25 0.20 -13.32
CA LEU A 18 -4.00 -0.65 -14.25
C LEU A 18 -3.29 -0.58 -15.58
N ALA A 19 -2.69 -1.69 -16.00
CA ALA A 19 -1.82 -1.75 -17.16
C ALA A 19 -2.23 -2.84 -18.14
N THR A 20 -2.15 -2.51 -19.43
CA THR A 20 -2.37 -3.43 -20.54
C THR A 20 -1.04 -3.63 -21.27
N PRO A 21 -0.66 -4.87 -21.62
CA PRO A 21 0.59 -5.10 -22.34
C PRO A 21 0.50 -4.50 -23.75
N LYS A 22 1.47 -3.66 -24.14
CA LYS A 22 1.49 -3.02 -25.47
C LYS A 22 1.52 -4.02 -26.63
N SER A 23 2.12 -5.19 -26.40
CA SER A 23 2.22 -6.25 -27.41
C SER A 23 0.89 -6.97 -27.68
N HIS A 24 -0.12 -6.83 -26.81
CA HIS A 24 -1.41 -7.49 -26.97
C HIS A 24 -2.54 -6.67 -26.33
N PRO A 25 -3.02 -5.62 -27.00
CA PRO A 25 -4.02 -4.69 -26.44
C PRO A 25 -5.39 -5.32 -26.19
N GLY A 26 -5.65 -6.53 -26.71
CA GLY A 26 -6.88 -7.29 -26.45
C GLY A 26 -6.87 -8.11 -25.15
N CYS A 27 -5.75 -8.14 -24.41
CA CYS A 27 -5.66 -8.88 -23.15
C CYS A 27 -6.34 -8.10 -22.02
N SER A 28 -6.90 -8.83 -21.04
CA SER A 28 -7.45 -8.23 -19.83
C SER A 28 -6.37 -7.40 -19.10
N PRO A 29 -6.71 -6.19 -18.65
CA PRO A 29 -5.76 -5.35 -17.94
C PRO A 29 -5.38 -5.98 -16.61
N VAL A 30 -4.12 -5.84 -16.21
CA VAL A 30 -3.58 -6.36 -14.95
C VAL A 30 -3.20 -5.21 -14.03
N VAL A 31 -3.20 -5.49 -12.73
CA VAL A 31 -2.76 -4.54 -11.72
C VAL A 31 -1.26 -4.74 -11.47
N LEU A 32 -0.45 -3.76 -11.83
CA LEU A 32 0.98 -3.71 -11.51
C LEU A 32 1.17 -2.94 -10.20
N ARG A 33 1.95 -3.51 -9.28
CA ARG A 33 2.30 -2.89 -8.01
C ARG A 33 3.79 -2.55 -7.98
N PHE A 34 4.12 -1.33 -7.58
CA PHE A 34 5.51 -0.90 -7.44
C PHE A 34 5.70 0.07 -6.28
N ASP A 35 6.69 -0.18 -5.42
CA ASP A 35 6.95 0.62 -4.22
C ASP A 35 8.04 1.66 -4.51
N THR A 36 7.65 2.92 -4.67
CA THR A 36 8.54 4.03 -5.01
C THR A 36 7.93 5.36 -4.59
N ASP A 37 8.77 6.37 -4.39
CA ASP A 37 8.30 7.68 -3.91
C ASP A 37 7.56 8.47 -5.01
N THR A 38 7.99 8.33 -6.27
CA THR A 38 7.48 9.10 -7.43
C THR A 38 6.79 8.23 -8.48
N GLU A 39 5.76 8.77 -9.13
CA GLU A 39 5.02 8.08 -10.20
C GLU A 39 5.92 7.80 -11.42
N GLU A 40 6.76 8.76 -11.79
CA GLU A 40 7.62 8.66 -12.98
C GLU A 40 8.59 7.48 -12.88
N ASN A 41 9.19 7.26 -11.71
CA ASN A 41 10.05 6.10 -11.47
C ASN A 41 9.25 4.79 -11.53
N ALA A 42 8.00 4.81 -11.04
CA ALA A 42 7.10 3.67 -11.11
C ALA A 42 6.71 3.32 -12.55
N ARG A 43 6.45 4.33 -13.39
CA ARG A 43 6.17 4.12 -14.81
C ARG A 43 7.41 3.68 -15.58
N ALA A 44 8.57 4.26 -15.27
CA ALA A 44 9.84 3.92 -15.90
C ALA A 44 10.25 2.45 -15.69
N ALA A 45 9.78 1.83 -14.60
CA ALA A 45 10.00 0.40 -14.35
C ALA A 45 9.32 -0.53 -15.38
N PHE A 46 8.28 -0.06 -16.09
CA PHE A 46 7.53 -0.88 -17.05
C PHE A 46 7.33 -0.18 -18.41
N PRO A 47 8.38 0.01 -19.22
CA PRO A 47 8.30 0.73 -20.50
C PRO A 47 7.44 0.02 -21.57
N GLY A 48 7.28 -1.30 -21.45
CA GLY A 48 6.50 -2.15 -22.37
C GLY A 48 4.99 -2.21 -22.09
N TRP A 49 4.52 -1.49 -21.08
CA TRP A 49 3.13 -1.51 -20.63
C TRP A 49 2.43 -0.18 -20.90
N GLU A 50 1.19 -0.23 -21.33
CA GLU A 50 0.31 0.94 -21.38
C GLU A 50 -0.42 1.03 -20.04
N MET A 51 -0.20 2.11 -19.30
CA MET A 51 -0.81 2.35 -17.99
C MET A 51 -1.92 3.39 -18.15
N VAL A 52 -3.15 3.02 -17.83
CA VAL A 52 -4.33 3.89 -18.00
C VAL A 52 -4.75 4.58 -16.71
N PHE A 53 -4.39 4.02 -15.56
CA PHE A 53 -4.76 4.54 -14.25
C PHE A 53 -3.66 4.30 -13.23
N ALA A 54 -3.38 5.29 -12.39
CA ALA A 54 -2.41 5.23 -11.32
C ALA A 54 -3.10 5.54 -9.99
N ALA A 55 -2.99 4.63 -9.02
CA ALA A 55 -3.38 4.87 -7.64
C ALA A 55 -2.13 4.95 -6.76
N LYS A 56 -2.05 6.03 -5.97
CA LYS A 56 -1.01 6.23 -4.97
C LYS A 56 -1.53 5.81 -3.60
N ILE A 57 -0.96 4.76 -3.03
CA ILE A 57 -1.28 4.29 -1.69
C ILE A 57 -0.11 4.63 -0.76
N ARG A 58 -0.40 5.12 0.44
CA ARG A 58 0.61 5.23 1.49
C ARG A 58 1.01 3.82 1.93
N ALA A 59 2.29 3.48 1.82
CA ALA A 59 2.79 2.18 2.25
C ALA A 59 2.57 1.97 3.76
N GLU A 60 2.54 3.06 4.51
CA GLU A 60 2.23 3.12 5.94
C GLU A 60 0.95 3.94 6.12
N ALA A 61 -0.19 3.26 6.10
CA ALA A 61 -1.47 3.84 6.47
C ALA A 61 -1.99 3.11 7.72
N PRO A 62 -2.45 3.84 8.75
CA PRO A 62 -3.19 3.21 9.83
C PRO A 62 -4.46 2.59 9.24
N CYS A 63 -4.55 1.26 9.30
CA CYS A 63 -5.67 0.48 8.83
C CYS A 63 -6.54 0.15 10.03
N ARG A 64 -7.81 0.59 9.99
CA ARG A 64 -8.84 0.10 10.89
C ARG A 64 -9.75 -0.84 10.11
N VAL A 65 -9.84 -2.09 10.55
CA VAL A 65 -10.84 -3.05 10.05
C VAL A 65 -11.79 -3.36 11.19
N ALA A 66 -13.09 -3.27 10.92
CA ALA A 66 -14.13 -3.62 11.88
C ALA A 66 -15.03 -4.69 11.26
N PHE A 67 -15.27 -5.76 12.03
CA PHE A 67 -16.20 -6.82 11.71
C PHE A 67 -17.35 -6.72 12.71
N PHE A 68 -18.59 -6.81 12.22
CA PHE A 68 -19.77 -6.82 13.08
C PHE A 68 -20.60 -8.06 12.79
N ASP A 69 -20.80 -8.88 13.82
CA ASP A 69 -21.75 -9.98 13.77
C ASP A 69 -23.12 -9.51 14.31
N TYR A 70 -24.11 -9.52 13.42
CA TYR A 70 -25.47 -9.07 13.74
C TYR A 70 -26.26 -10.10 14.56
N ASN A 71 -25.92 -11.39 14.51
CA ASN A 71 -26.62 -12.43 15.26
C ASN A 71 -26.31 -12.35 16.76
N THR A 72 -25.05 -12.19 17.12
CA THR A 72 -24.60 -12.05 18.51
C THR A 72 -24.50 -10.59 18.97
N ARG A 73 -24.72 -9.63 18.06
CA ARG A 73 -24.56 -8.18 18.27
C ARG A 73 -23.17 -7.83 18.80
N ARG A 74 -22.14 -8.53 18.31
CA ARG A 74 -20.74 -8.32 18.72
C ARG A 74 -19.93 -7.74 17.58
N GLY A 75 -19.09 -6.77 17.90
CA GLY A 75 -18.13 -6.20 16.98
C GLY A 75 -16.71 -6.51 17.42
N TRP A 76 -15.83 -6.73 16.44
CA TRP A 76 -14.38 -6.74 16.62
C TRP A 76 -13.78 -5.65 15.74
N ALA A 77 -12.88 -4.85 16.31
CA ALA A 77 -12.12 -3.89 15.54
C ALA A 77 -10.63 -4.14 15.75
N PHE A 78 -9.90 -4.18 14.64
CA PHE A 78 -8.45 -4.14 14.62
C PHE A 78 -8.03 -2.77 14.10
N ASP A 79 -7.13 -2.13 14.83
CA ASP A 79 -6.53 -0.85 14.47
C ASP A 79 -5.02 -1.06 14.43
N SER A 80 -4.41 -0.88 13.26
CA SER A 80 -2.97 -1.06 13.10
C SER A 80 -2.15 0.13 13.62
N ALA A 81 -2.78 1.21 14.12
CA ALA A 81 -2.11 2.36 14.72
C ALA A 81 -1.83 2.14 16.22
N SER A 82 -1.41 0.92 16.60
CA SER A 82 -1.04 0.61 17.98
C SER A 82 0.43 0.97 18.25
N ASP A 83 0.77 2.25 18.09
CA ASP A 83 1.86 2.89 18.83
C ASP A 83 1.41 4.31 19.19
N ARG A 84 0.49 4.38 20.15
CA ARG A 84 0.31 5.58 20.96
C ARG A 84 0.55 5.12 22.38
N GLU A 85 1.73 5.44 22.89
CA GLU A 85 2.03 5.38 24.32
C GLU A 85 0.86 6.01 25.07
N VAL A 86 0.16 5.19 25.85
CA VAL A 86 -0.85 5.63 26.79
C VAL A 86 -0.11 6.29 27.95
N VAL A 87 0.12 7.60 27.88
CA VAL A 87 0.48 8.36 29.06
C VAL A 87 -0.76 8.36 29.97
N GLY A 88 -0.73 7.49 30.99
CA GLY A 88 -1.66 7.55 32.09
C GLY A 88 -1.48 8.90 32.79
N HIS A 89 -2.57 9.61 33.03
CA HIS A 89 -2.60 10.67 34.01
C HIS A 89 -3.55 10.23 35.12
N ASP A 90 -2.99 10.22 36.32
CA ASP A 90 -3.61 9.99 37.64
C ASP A 90 -4.83 10.90 37.87
#